data_AF-A0A1A7C8J2-F1
#
_entry.id   AF-A0A1A7C8J2-F1
#
_cell.length_a   1.000
_cell.length_b   1.000
_cell.length_c   1.000
_cell.angle_alpha   90.00
_cell.angle_beta   90.00
_cell.angle_gamma   90.00
#
_symmetry.space_group_name_H-M   'P 1'
#
loop_
_entity.id
_entity.type
_entity.pdbx_description
1 polymer ?
#
loop_
_entity_poly.entity_id
_entity_poly.type
_entity_poly.pdbx_seq_one_letter_code
_entity_poly.pdbx_strand_id
1 'polypeptide(L)'
;MSNGSAGLCSYGNGKTVKVEGIVLIGTDAGNYTLTSNAASTTADISRAAINAVTGITAGSKTYDGTTAATVNTSAAAFNGMVTGDSLNASASGTFANKNAATGKTVSVSGIALGGADAGNYTLASNTASTTADISRAAINGVTGIKAGSKVYDGTTAATVSTGSAVFAGMVAGDSLSASASGAFVDKNAAKGKTVNVSGIALSGFDAGNYTLVSNQARATANITPASLVVAATGANRVYDTTSNASVALSDNRIAGDVLSISNTGASFATKNAGVNKTVTVSGIALGGADAGNYVVNTTASTTATIGQAALSVRVDSAAKNQGSANPAFTASYTGLLGADTVVGEVGGNLAFTTDATAGSVVGAYAVSAGGQTAVNYALAYTPGVLTVNPNQAPPVAAPTPALQAALSSALGTLAVAASQGDMVQANTPPALPATQDAVTGKDDAAVATTQALAFASRAAPVLQVQAGPVVNTNVVPGLRLSVVGAGLRMPAGVGDSASVESE
;
A
#
# COMPACT_ATOMS: atom_id res chain seq x y z
N MET A 1 -31.78 -24.54 114.61
CA MET A 1 -31.41 -23.63 113.50
C MET A 1 -32.50 -23.72 112.46
N SER A 2 -33.38 -22.73 112.38
CA SER A 2 -34.45 -22.65 111.38
C SER A 2 -33.90 -22.01 110.10
N ASN A 3 -34.19 -22.60 108.95
CA ASN A 3 -33.74 -22.09 107.66
C ASN A 3 -34.75 -21.03 107.16
N GLY A 4 -34.34 -19.76 107.09
CA GLY A 4 -35.18 -18.68 106.58
C GLY A 4 -35.26 -18.72 105.06
N SER A 5 -36.46 -18.68 104.50
CA SER A 5 -36.67 -18.55 103.05
C SER A 5 -36.91 -17.08 102.71
N ALA A 6 -36.00 -16.46 101.96
CA ALA A 6 -36.28 -15.17 101.32
C ALA A 6 -37.27 -15.39 100.17
N GLY A 7 -38.43 -14.73 100.22
CA GLY A 7 -39.39 -14.75 99.10
C GLY A 7 -38.87 -13.94 97.91
N LEU A 8 -39.03 -14.49 96.70
CA LEU A 8 -38.74 -13.90 95.36
C LEU A 8 -37.42 -13.12 95.29
N CYS A 9 -36.39 -13.79 94.76
CA CYS A 9 -34.98 -13.39 94.66
C CYS A 9 -34.70 -12.17 93.75
N SER A 10 -35.42 -11.04 93.92
CA SER A 10 -35.16 -9.80 93.19
C SER A 10 -34.39 -8.81 94.07
N TYR A 11 -33.49 -8.03 93.46
CA TYR A 11 -32.71 -7.01 94.16
C TYR A 11 -33.60 -6.00 94.92
N GLY A 12 -33.04 -5.36 95.94
CA GLY A 12 -33.67 -4.25 96.65
C GLY A 12 -33.36 -4.24 98.14
N ASN A 13 -33.56 -3.09 98.74
CA ASN A 13 -33.31 -2.87 100.16
C ASN A 13 -34.54 -3.25 100.99
N GLY A 14 -34.34 -3.72 102.22
CA GLY A 14 -35.39 -3.99 103.19
C GLY A 14 -36.27 -5.21 102.85
N LYS A 15 -35.79 -6.17 102.07
CA LYS A 15 -36.55 -7.37 101.67
C LYS A 15 -36.88 -8.21 102.91
N THR A 16 -38.15 -8.56 103.07
CA THR A 16 -38.61 -9.33 104.24
C THR A 16 -38.08 -10.76 104.22
N VAL A 17 -37.37 -11.15 105.27
CA VAL A 17 -36.95 -12.51 105.55
C VAL A 17 -37.88 -13.09 106.61
N LYS A 18 -38.60 -14.15 106.26
CA LYS A 18 -39.47 -14.86 107.19
C LYS A 18 -38.68 -15.98 107.88
N VAL A 19 -38.86 -16.08 109.19
CA VAL A 19 -38.32 -17.14 110.04
C VAL A 19 -39.52 -17.92 110.55
N GLU A 20 -39.58 -19.21 110.23
CA GLU A 20 -40.67 -20.11 110.65
C GLU A 20 -40.09 -21.33 111.37
N GLY A 21 -40.91 -22.02 112.17
CA GLY A 21 -40.47 -23.20 112.92
C GLY A 21 -39.56 -22.88 114.11
N ILE A 22 -39.72 -21.69 114.69
CA ILE A 22 -39.05 -21.33 115.95
C ILE A 22 -39.56 -22.30 117.03
N VAL A 23 -38.62 -22.98 117.69
CA VAL A 23 -38.90 -23.92 118.79
C VAL A 23 -38.06 -23.53 120.00
N LEU A 24 -38.65 -23.67 121.19
CA LEU A 24 -37.94 -23.49 122.45
C LEU A 24 -37.14 -24.76 122.75
N ILE A 25 -35.86 -24.59 123.10
CA ILE A 25 -34.95 -25.68 123.47
C ILE A 25 -34.29 -25.37 124.83
N GLY A 26 -33.83 -26.40 125.54
CA GLY A 26 -33.23 -26.28 126.87
C GLY A 26 -34.05 -26.99 127.96
N THR A 27 -33.49 -27.10 129.16
CA THR A 27 -34.09 -27.85 130.28
C THR A 27 -35.42 -27.27 130.73
N ASP A 28 -35.61 -25.96 130.60
CA ASP A 28 -36.83 -25.26 131.03
C ASP A 28 -37.81 -25.00 129.87
N ALA A 29 -37.53 -25.51 128.67
CA ALA A 29 -38.38 -25.23 127.50
C ALA A 29 -39.84 -25.67 127.70
N GLY A 30 -40.08 -26.74 128.47
CA GLY A 30 -41.43 -27.23 128.82
C GLY A 30 -42.22 -26.31 129.75
N ASN A 31 -41.58 -25.32 130.39
CA ASN A 31 -42.24 -24.35 131.26
C ASN A 31 -42.84 -23.16 130.48
N TYR A 32 -42.61 -23.08 129.17
CA TYR A 32 -43.03 -21.96 128.32
C TYR A 32 -43.84 -22.46 127.12
N THR A 33 -44.90 -21.73 126.76
CA THR A 33 -45.62 -21.93 125.50
C THR A 33 -45.24 -20.82 124.54
N LEU A 34 -44.79 -21.17 123.34
CA LEU A 34 -44.44 -20.19 122.31
C LEU A 34 -45.72 -19.69 121.60
N THR A 35 -46.03 -18.40 121.75
CA THR A 35 -47.26 -17.80 121.19
C THR A 35 -47.24 -17.67 119.66
N SER A 36 -46.06 -17.53 119.05
CA SER A 36 -45.86 -17.54 117.61
C SER A 36 -44.54 -18.24 117.30
N ASN A 37 -44.59 -19.22 116.40
CA ASN A 37 -43.40 -19.89 115.88
C ASN A 37 -42.82 -19.21 114.62
N ALA A 38 -43.31 -18.01 114.30
CA ALA A 38 -42.88 -17.21 113.18
C ALA A 38 -42.38 -15.82 113.62
N ALA A 39 -41.33 -15.34 112.97
CA ALA A 39 -40.79 -13.99 113.06
C ALA A 39 -40.40 -13.47 111.68
N SER A 40 -40.11 -12.18 111.55
CA SER A 40 -39.55 -11.63 110.32
C SER A 40 -38.49 -10.58 110.62
N THR A 41 -37.50 -10.49 109.74
CA THR A 41 -36.52 -9.39 109.69
C THR A 41 -36.47 -8.86 108.26
N THR A 42 -35.63 -7.87 107.99
CA THR A 42 -35.34 -7.41 106.64
C THR A 42 -33.86 -7.65 106.29
N ALA A 43 -33.59 -7.79 104.99
CA ALA A 43 -32.24 -7.87 104.43
C ALA A 43 -32.17 -7.07 103.12
N ASP A 44 -31.01 -6.50 102.84
CA ASP A 44 -30.74 -5.86 101.56
C ASP A 44 -30.16 -6.90 100.59
N ILE A 45 -30.72 -6.96 99.38
CA ILE A 45 -30.22 -7.81 98.29
C ILE A 45 -29.58 -6.88 97.26
N SER A 46 -28.24 -6.90 97.21
CA SER A 46 -27.49 -6.20 96.16
C SER A 46 -27.70 -6.86 94.80
N ARG A 47 -27.54 -6.07 93.73
CA ARG A 47 -27.52 -6.62 92.37
C ARG A 47 -26.30 -7.53 92.19
N ALA A 48 -26.50 -8.66 91.52
CA ALA A 48 -25.39 -9.50 91.05
C ALA A 48 -24.64 -8.81 89.90
N ALA A 49 -23.44 -9.26 89.56
CA ALA A 49 -22.64 -8.67 88.49
C ALA A 49 -22.59 -9.59 87.26
N ILE A 50 -22.88 -9.04 86.08
CA ILE A 50 -22.48 -9.63 84.81
C ILE A 50 -21.11 -9.05 84.45
N ASN A 51 -20.08 -9.89 84.56
CA ASN A 51 -18.68 -9.51 84.39
C ASN A 51 -18.31 -9.35 82.91
N ALA A 52 -18.97 -10.09 82.02
CA ALA A 52 -18.78 -10.01 80.58
C ALA A 52 -20.00 -10.53 79.83
N VAL A 53 -20.24 -9.95 78.64
CA VAL A 53 -21.17 -10.49 77.64
C VAL A 53 -20.34 -11.00 76.47
N THR A 54 -20.38 -12.30 76.21
CA THR A 54 -19.67 -12.94 75.08
C THR A 54 -20.68 -13.49 74.07
N GLY A 55 -20.23 -14.05 72.94
CA GLY A 55 -21.13 -14.66 71.94
C GLY A 55 -21.85 -13.67 71.02
N ILE A 56 -21.63 -12.36 71.17
CA ILE A 56 -22.09 -11.36 70.19
C ILE A 56 -21.26 -11.53 68.90
N THR A 57 -21.95 -11.68 67.77
CA THR A 57 -21.35 -11.82 66.45
C THR A 57 -21.71 -10.64 65.55
N ALA A 58 -20.96 -10.42 64.47
CA ALA A 58 -21.27 -9.41 63.47
C ALA A 58 -21.48 -10.06 62.09
N GLY A 59 -22.40 -9.51 61.31
CA GLY A 59 -22.65 -9.93 59.94
C GLY A 59 -21.66 -9.31 58.95
N SER A 60 -21.12 -10.12 58.04
CA SER A 60 -20.39 -9.62 56.88
C SER A 60 -21.30 -8.82 55.95
N LYS A 61 -20.72 -7.88 55.20
CA LYS A 61 -21.44 -7.03 54.24
C LYS A 61 -20.69 -6.86 52.93
N THR A 62 -21.38 -6.33 51.93
CA THR A 62 -20.73 -5.73 50.75
C THR A 62 -20.43 -4.27 51.04
N TYR A 63 -19.34 -3.77 50.47
CA TYR A 63 -18.95 -2.37 50.59
C TYR A 63 -20.10 -1.43 50.18
N ASP A 64 -20.46 -0.52 51.08
CA ASP A 64 -21.55 0.46 50.89
C ASP A 64 -21.12 1.88 51.30
N GLY A 65 -19.81 2.11 51.47
CA GLY A 65 -19.26 3.39 51.88
C GLY A 65 -19.35 3.71 53.38
N THR A 66 -19.92 2.82 54.21
CA THR A 66 -20.15 3.09 55.64
C THR A 66 -19.36 2.15 56.56
N THR A 67 -19.21 2.55 57.82
CA THR A 67 -18.64 1.71 58.89
C THR A 67 -19.69 0.95 59.69
N ALA A 68 -20.98 1.07 59.36
CA ALA A 68 -22.05 0.42 60.12
C ALA A 68 -21.97 -1.10 60.01
N ALA A 69 -22.03 -1.80 61.16
CA ALA A 69 -22.09 -3.24 61.25
C ALA A 69 -23.42 -3.68 61.87
N THR A 70 -23.98 -4.77 61.37
CA THR A 70 -25.12 -5.43 62.01
C THR A 70 -24.58 -6.45 63.01
N VAL A 71 -25.00 -6.36 64.27
CA VAL A 71 -24.62 -7.32 65.32
C VAL A 71 -25.78 -8.25 65.66
N ASN A 72 -25.45 -9.49 65.99
CA ASN A 72 -26.39 -10.49 66.46
C ASN A 72 -26.09 -10.83 67.92
N THR A 73 -27.07 -10.58 68.79
CA THR A 73 -27.01 -10.81 70.24
C THR A 73 -27.81 -12.03 70.69
N SER A 74 -28.41 -12.79 69.78
CA SER A 74 -29.24 -13.96 70.13
C SER A 74 -28.45 -15.07 70.84
N ALA A 75 -27.15 -15.18 70.58
CA ALA A 75 -26.23 -16.12 71.21
C ALA A 75 -25.40 -15.47 72.34
N ALA A 76 -25.83 -14.30 72.85
CA ALA A 76 -25.12 -13.63 73.92
C ALA A 76 -25.09 -14.49 75.20
N ALA A 77 -23.91 -14.68 75.76
CA ALA A 77 -23.69 -15.40 77.01
C ALA A 77 -23.30 -14.43 78.12
N PHE A 78 -23.91 -14.60 79.30
CA PHE A 78 -23.81 -13.67 80.42
C PHE A 78 -22.98 -14.28 81.56
N ASN A 79 -21.71 -13.91 81.66
CA ASN A 79 -20.83 -14.41 82.71
C ASN A 79 -21.17 -13.75 84.06
N GLY A 80 -21.64 -14.54 85.02
CA GLY A 80 -22.15 -14.08 86.32
C GLY A 80 -23.67 -14.17 86.46
N MET A 81 -24.36 -14.67 85.44
CA MET A 81 -25.80 -14.94 85.48
C MET A 81 -26.11 -16.11 86.42
N VAL A 82 -27.08 -15.93 87.29
CA VAL A 82 -27.60 -16.95 88.21
C VAL A 82 -28.46 -17.94 87.42
N THR A 83 -28.37 -19.23 87.77
CA THR A 83 -29.14 -20.30 87.10
C THR A 83 -30.64 -20.11 87.33
N GLY A 84 -31.41 -20.12 86.24
CA GLY A 84 -32.87 -19.94 86.28
C GLY A 84 -33.32 -18.52 85.90
N ASP A 85 -32.43 -17.54 85.91
CA ASP A 85 -32.73 -16.19 85.47
C ASP A 85 -32.88 -16.10 83.94
N SER A 86 -33.47 -15.02 83.45
CA SER A 86 -33.69 -14.73 82.04
C SER A 86 -33.10 -13.38 81.65
N LEU A 87 -31.99 -13.41 80.90
CA LEU A 87 -31.32 -12.23 80.34
C LEU A 87 -31.27 -12.28 78.81
N ASN A 88 -31.32 -11.10 78.19
CA ASN A 88 -30.98 -10.86 76.78
C ASN A 88 -30.11 -9.60 76.66
N ALA A 89 -29.59 -9.33 75.46
CA ALA A 89 -28.75 -8.17 75.21
C ALA A 89 -29.17 -7.43 73.94
N SER A 90 -29.07 -6.10 73.97
CA SER A 90 -29.02 -5.25 72.78
C SER A 90 -27.64 -4.61 72.66
N ALA A 91 -27.15 -4.40 71.45
CA ALA A 91 -25.88 -3.72 71.21
C ALA A 91 -25.85 -3.09 69.81
N SER A 92 -24.88 -2.21 69.59
CA SER A 92 -24.56 -1.63 68.27
C SER A 92 -23.15 -2.04 67.85
N GLY A 93 -22.90 -2.10 66.54
CA GLY A 93 -21.58 -2.45 66.00
C GLY A 93 -21.07 -1.48 64.94
N THR A 94 -19.76 -1.25 64.94
CA THR A 94 -19.07 -0.48 63.89
C THR A 94 -17.78 -1.17 63.45
N PHE A 95 -17.55 -1.24 62.14
CA PHE A 95 -16.25 -1.62 61.57
C PHE A 95 -15.21 -0.53 61.85
N ALA A 96 -13.95 -0.94 62.03
CA ALA A 96 -12.83 -0.01 62.24
C ALA A 96 -12.66 1.02 61.11
N ASN A 97 -13.00 0.66 59.87
CA ASN A 97 -13.09 1.57 58.72
C ASN A 97 -13.98 0.96 57.64
N LYS A 98 -14.39 1.78 56.64
CA LYS A 98 -15.30 1.36 55.57
C LYS A 98 -14.67 0.38 54.56
N ASN A 99 -13.35 0.23 54.53
CA ASN A 99 -12.66 -0.42 53.41
C ASN A 99 -12.86 -1.94 53.36
N ALA A 100 -12.98 -2.49 52.15
CA ALA A 100 -13.14 -3.91 51.91
C ALA A 100 -11.92 -4.72 52.41
N ALA A 101 -12.18 -5.72 53.24
CA ALA A 101 -11.19 -6.66 53.76
C ALA A 101 -11.91 -7.81 54.49
N THR A 102 -11.22 -8.94 54.63
CA THR A 102 -11.67 -10.08 55.44
C THR A 102 -11.28 -9.90 56.91
N GLY A 103 -12.03 -10.48 57.84
CA GLY A 103 -11.72 -10.54 59.26
C GLY A 103 -11.61 -9.19 59.95
N LYS A 104 -12.34 -8.18 59.47
CA LYS A 104 -12.27 -6.83 60.03
C LYS A 104 -12.84 -6.80 61.44
N THR A 105 -12.14 -6.13 62.34
CA THR A 105 -12.65 -5.86 63.69
C THR A 105 -13.94 -5.04 63.63
N VAL A 106 -14.94 -5.53 64.35
CA VAL A 106 -16.17 -4.82 64.67
C VAL A 106 -16.15 -4.50 66.17
N SER A 107 -16.14 -3.21 66.47
CA SER A 107 -16.29 -2.71 67.83
C SER A 107 -17.76 -2.76 68.22
N VAL A 108 -18.08 -3.51 69.27
CA VAL A 108 -19.43 -3.61 69.83
C VAL A 108 -19.52 -2.66 71.01
N SER A 109 -20.53 -1.79 71.02
CA SER A 109 -20.76 -0.81 72.07
C SER A 109 -22.23 -0.70 72.44
N GLY A 110 -22.50 -0.08 73.58
CA GLY A 110 -23.86 0.12 74.07
C GLY A 110 -24.55 -1.20 74.45
N ILE A 111 -23.78 -2.20 74.90
CA ILE A 111 -24.38 -3.44 75.42
C ILE A 111 -25.28 -3.08 76.60
N ALA A 112 -26.56 -3.41 76.49
CA ALA A 112 -27.56 -3.24 77.53
C ALA A 112 -28.22 -4.57 77.84
N LEU A 113 -28.37 -4.87 79.13
CA LEU A 113 -29.08 -6.05 79.60
C LEU A 113 -30.60 -5.82 79.49
N GLY A 114 -31.30 -6.81 78.95
CA GLY A 114 -32.76 -6.90 78.95
C GLY A 114 -33.22 -8.29 79.39
N GLY A 115 -34.52 -8.54 79.31
CA GLY A 115 -35.15 -9.75 79.86
C GLY A 115 -35.78 -9.50 81.24
N ALA A 116 -36.51 -10.50 81.74
CA ALA A 116 -37.29 -10.38 82.97
C ALA A 116 -36.43 -10.06 84.19
N ASP A 117 -35.20 -10.60 84.23
CA ASP A 117 -34.32 -10.51 85.39
C ASP A 117 -33.20 -9.46 85.23
N ALA A 118 -33.18 -8.66 84.15
CA ALA A 118 -32.13 -7.67 83.91
C ALA A 118 -31.98 -6.64 85.05
N GLY A 119 -33.08 -6.33 85.73
CA GLY A 119 -33.07 -5.49 86.92
C GLY A 119 -32.22 -6.05 88.07
N ASN A 120 -31.98 -7.36 88.13
CA ASN A 120 -31.21 -7.97 89.23
C ASN A 120 -29.69 -7.84 89.05
N TYR A 121 -29.23 -7.28 87.93
CA TYR A 121 -27.80 -7.28 87.57
C TYR A 121 -27.22 -5.89 87.34
N THR A 122 -25.94 -5.73 87.64
CA THR A 122 -25.09 -4.67 87.09
C THR A 122 -24.23 -5.23 85.96
N LEU A 123 -23.91 -4.41 84.96
CA LEU A 123 -23.05 -4.80 83.84
C LEU A 123 -21.68 -4.14 84.01
N ALA A 124 -20.62 -4.95 84.05
CA ALA A 124 -19.26 -4.47 84.27
C ALA A 124 -18.66 -3.74 83.05
N SER A 125 -19.01 -4.18 81.83
CA SER A 125 -18.58 -3.55 80.57
C SER A 125 -19.72 -3.53 79.57
N ASN A 126 -19.95 -2.38 78.96
CA ASN A 126 -20.92 -2.20 77.88
C ASN A 126 -20.29 -2.28 76.48
N THR A 127 -19.07 -2.83 76.37
CA THR A 127 -18.32 -2.98 75.12
C THR A 127 -17.81 -4.41 74.95
N ALA A 128 -17.68 -4.83 73.68
CA ALA A 128 -17.07 -6.09 73.26
C ALA A 128 -16.42 -5.91 71.87
N SER A 129 -15.79 -6.96 71.35
CA SER A 129 -15.30 -6.98 69.97
C SER A 129 -15.60 -8.32 69.30
N THR A 130 -15.75 -8.27 67.98
CA THR A 130 -15.91 -9.44 67.13
C THR A 130 -15.32 -9.13 65.75
N THR A 131 -15.46 -10.04 64.78
CA THR A 131 -14.96 -9.83 63.42
C THR A 131 -16.02 -10.16 62.38
N ALA A 132 -15.95 -9.48 61.23
CA ALA A 132 -16.77 -9.74 60.05
C ALA A 132 -16.05 -9.25 58.78
N ASP A 133 -16.50 -9.70 57.62
CA ASP A 133 -15.91 -9.29 56.33
C ASP A 133 -16.64 -8.09 55.74
N ILE A 134 -15.90 -7.22 55.05
CA ILE A 134 -16.46 -6.32 54.03
C ILE A 134 -15.94 -6.81 52.67
N SER A 135 -16.83 -7.41 51.89
CA SER A 135 -16.55 -7.80 50.51
C SER A 135 -16.55 -6.58 49.58
N ARG A 136 -15.76 -6.63 48.50
CA ARG A 136 -15.68 -5.55 47.51
C ARG A 136 -17.02 -5.40 46.78
N ALA A 137 -17.45 -4.16 46.53
CA ALA A 137 -18.57 -3.88 45.65
C ALA A 137 -18.19 -4.09 44.17
N ALA A 138 -19.17 -4.25 43.29
CA ALA A 138 -18.91 -4.47 41.86
C ALA A 138 -18.99 -3.16 41.07
N ILE A 139 -18.02 -2.92 40.18
CA ILE A 139 -18.18 -1.99 39.06
C ILE A 139 -18.60 -2.80 37.84
N ASN A 140 -19.86 -2.67 37.46
CA ASN A 140 -20.50 -3.46 36.41
C ASN A 140 -20.16 -2.99 34.99
N GLY A 141 -19.63 -1.78 34.85
CA GLY A 141 -19.17 -1.26 33.56
C GLY A 141 -18.52 0.11 33.68
N VAL A 142 -17.68 0.42 32.71
CA VAL A 142 -17.03 1.72 32.57
C VAL A 142 -17.42 2.32 31.23
N THR A 143 -18.11 3.46 31.27
CA THR A 143 -18.54 4.22 30.08
C THR A 143 -17.86 5.58 30.05
N GLY A 144 -18.09 6.39 29.01
CA GLY A 144 -17.52 7.74 28.92
C GLY A 144 -16.05 7.82 28.48
N ILE A 145 -15.39 6.68 28.25
CA ILE A 145 -14.06 6.64 27.63
C ILE A 145 -14.16 7.17 26.20
N LYS A 146 -13.30 8.14 25.85
CA LYS A 146 -13.26 8.76 24.53
C LYS A 146 -12.04 8.28 23.75
N ALA A 147 -12.18 8.09 22.44
CA ALA A 147 -11.06 7.78 21.55
C ALA A 147 -10.69 9.00 20.70
N GLY A 148 -9.40 9.17 20.44
CA GLY A 148 -8.87 10.21 19.57
C GLY A 148 -8.98 9.82 18.10
N SER A 149 -9.39 10.77 17.25
CA SER A 149 -9.29 10.61 15.79
C SER A 149 -7.84 10.77 15.34
N LYS A 150 -7.47 10.10 14.24
CA LYS A 150 -6.12 10.15 13.67
C LYS A 150 -6.15 10.29 12.16
N VAL A 151 -5.02 10.70 11.59
CA VAL A 151 -4.74 10.49 10.16
C VAL A 151 -4.22 9.06 10.01
N TYR A 152 -4.53 8.44 8.88
CA TYR A 152 -4.05 7.11 8.54
C TYR A 152 -2.52 7.02 8.64
N ASP A 153 -2.04 6.07 9.42
CA ASP A 153 -0.61 5.86 9.70
C ASP A 153 -0.19 4.38 9.52
N GLY A 154 -1.04 3.57 8.89
CA GLY A 154 -0.80 2.14 8.68
C GLY A 154 -1.06 1.25 9.92
N THR A 155 -1.48 1.80 11.06
CA THR A 155 -1.66 1.04 12.31
C THR A 155 -3.08 1.12 12.86
N THR A 156 -3.45 0.13 13.68
CA THR A 156 -4.72 0.09 14.42
C THR A 156 -4.66 0.82 15.76
N ALA A 157 -3.49 1.35 16.18
CA ALA A 157 -3.35 1.97 17.48
C ALA A 157 -4.25 3.22 17.62
N ALA A 158 -4.98 3.30 18.72
CA ALA A 158 -5.83 4.44 19.06
C ALA A 158 -5.40 5.07 20.38
N THR A 159 -5.47 6.39 20.47
CA THR A 159 -5.36 7.09 21.74
C THR A 159 -6.72 7.06 22.44
N VAL A 160 -6.73 6.83 23.75
CA VAL A 160 -7.94 6.84 24.57
C VAL A 160 -7.77 7.77 25.76
N SER A 161 -8.86 8.41 26.17
CA SER A 161 -8.93 9.26 27.35
C SER A 161 -9.99 8.73 28.30
N THR A 162 -9.58 8.50 29.55
CA THR A 162 -10.41 8.00 30.65
C THR A 162 -10.82 9.11 31.62
N GLY A 163 -10.47 10.37 31.36
CA GLY A 163 -10.76 11.49 32.26
C GLY A 163 -12.25 11.79 32.46
N SER A 164 -13.11 11.28 31.58
CA SER A 164 -14.58 11.37 31.71
C SER A 164 -15.22 10.00 31.92
N ALA A 165 -14.46 9.03 32.42
CA ALA A 165 -14.98 7.69 32.70
C ALA A 165 -16.08 7.75 33.78
N VAL A 166 -17.13 6.96 33.56
CA VAL A 166 -18.26 6.80 34.49
C VAL A 166 -18.30 5.35 34.95
N PHE A 167 -18.39 5.14 36.26
CA PHE A 167 -18.28 3.82 36.90
C PHE A 167 -19.64 3.36 37.40
N ALA A 168 -20.27 2.43 36.68
CA ALA A 168 -21.58 1.89 37.05
C ALA A 168 -21.44 0.97 38.27
N GLY A 169 -22.08 1.34 39.39
CA GLY A 169 -21.96 0.63 40.68
C GLY A 169 -21.05 1.32 41.69
N MET A 170 -20.47 2.47 41.36
CA MET A 170 -19.70 3.28 42.30
C MET A 170 -20.62 3.88 43.38
N VAL A 171 -20.24 3.73 44.64
CA VAL A 171 -20.89 4.38 45.78
C VAL A 171 -20.65 5.89 45.71
N ALA A 172 -21.69 6.67 46.00
CA ALA A 172 -21.63 8.12 45.91
C ALA A 172 -20.56 8.71 46.86
N GLY A 173 -19.74 9.62 46.34
CA GLY A 173 -18.66 10.27 47.08
C GLY A 173 -17.31 9.55 47.03
N ASP A 174 -17.25 8.33 46.48
CA ASP A 174 -15.99 7.62 46.29
C ASP A 174 -15.17 8.18 45.12
N SER A 175 -13.85 8.00 45.22
CA SER A 175 -12.88 8.41 44.22
C SER A 175 -12.36 7.20 43.44
N LEU A 176 -12.83 7.08 42.19
CA LEU A 176 -12.33 6.13 41.20
C LEU A 176 -11.76 6.85 39.97
N SER A 177 -10.77 6.22 39.37
CA SER A 177 -10.13 6.59 38.11
C SER A 177 -9.86 5.32 37.31
N ALA A 178 -9.55 5.48 36.02
CA ALA A 178 -9.26 4.35 35.14
C ALA A 178 -8.05 4.63 34.25
N SER A 179 -7.29 3.59 33.93
CA SER A 179 -6.41 3.54 32.76
C SER A 179 -6.97 2.54 31.76
N ALA A 180 -6.64 2.69 30.48
CA ALA A 180 -7.06 1.77 29.42
C ALA A 180 -6.15 1.90 28.19
N SER A 181 -6.19 0.91 27.31
CA SER A 181 -5.63 0.96 25.95
C SER A 181 -6.74 0.89 24.91
N GLY A 182 -6.48 1.38 23.70
CA GLY A 182 -7.44 1.35 22.60
C GLY A 182 -6.82 0.95 21.26
N ALA A 183 -7.60 0.24 20.45
CA ALA A 183 -7.27 -0.05 19.07
C ALA A 183 -8.51 0.05 18.18
N PHE A 184 -8.37 0.63 16.99
CA PHE A 184 -9.35 0.54 15.93
C PHE A 184 -9.51 -0.92 15.48
N VAL A 185 -10.71 -1.27 15.02
CA VAL A 185 -11.00 -2.63 14.50
C VAL A 185 -10.09 -3.00 13.33
N ASP A 186 -9.77 -2.02 12.49
CA ASP A 186 -8.84 -2.14 11.38
C ASP A 186 -8.18 -0.78 11.12
N LYS A 187 -7.11 -0.77 10.30
CA LYS A 187 -6.34 0.44 10.00
C LYS A 187 -7.02 1.39 9.00
N ASN A 188 -8.06 0.96 8.30
CA ASN A 188 -8.56 1.64 7.11
C ASN A 188 -9.30 2.93 7.44
N ALA A 189 -9.10 3.95 6.60
CA ALA A 189 -9.71 5.26 6.76
C ALA A 189 -11.24 5.21 6.66
N ALA A 190 -11.91 5.72 7.69
CA ALA A 190 -13.36 5.85 7.74
C ALA A 190 -13.77 6.77 8.91
N LYS A 191 -15.00 7.29 8.84
CA LYS A 191 -15.63 8.04 9.93
C LYS A 191 -16.32 7.10 10.93
N GLY A 192 -16.35 7.48 12.20
CA GLY A 192 -17.09 6.77 13.24
C GLY A 192 -16.63 5.34 13.51
N LYS A 193 -15.36 5.02 13.20
CA LYS A 193 -14.82 3.68 13.42
C LYS A 193 -14.86 3.30 14.88
N THR A 194 -15.21 2.06 15.14
CA THR A 194 -15.14 1.49 16.48
C THR A 194 -13.68 1.38 16.94
N VAL A 195 -13.47 1.81 18.18
CA VAL A 195 -12.25 1.58 18.94
C VAL A 195 -12.60 0.59 20.05
N ASN A 196 -11.97 -0.58 20.02
CA ASN A 196 -12.02 -1.55 21.09
C ASN A 196 -11.13 -1.05 22.22
N VAL A 197 -11.73 -0.83 23.39
CA VAL A 197 -11.01 -0.42 24.60
C VAL A 197 -10.81 -1.65 25.48
N SER A 198 -9.59 -1.88 25.93
CA SER A 198 -9.22 -3.06 26.71
C SER A 198 -8.27 -2.69 27.84
N GLY A 199 -8.05 -3.65 28.75
CA GLY A 199 -7.11 -3.46 29.86
C GLY A 199 -7.55 -2.37 30.83
N ILE A 200 -8.86 -2.15 30.99
CA ILE A 200 -9.36 -1.18 31.95
C ILE A 200 -8.94 -1.60 33.35
N ALA A 201 -8.24 -0.72 34.05
CA ALA A 201 -7.82 -0.93 35.44
C ALA A 201 -8.30 0.22 36.32
N LEU A 202 -8.93 -0.11 37.46
CA LEU A 202 -9.38 0.87 38.43
C LEU A 202 -8.20 1.40 39.26
N SER A 203 -8.22 2.70 39.51
CA SER A 203 -7.28 3.40 40.39
C SER A 203 -8.01 4.48 41.18
N GLY A 204 -7.32 5.21 42.05
CA GLY A 204 -7.93 6.17 42.99
C GLY A 204 -7.98 5.63 44.42
N PHE A 205 -8.40 6.48 45.36
CA PHE A 205 -8.34 6.18 46.79
C PHE A 205 -9.25 5.02 47.19
N ASP A 206 -10.42 4.91 46.57
CA ASP A 206 -11.42 3.90 46.94
C ASP A 206 -11.37 2.66 46.04
N ALA A 207 -10.45 2.57 45.06
CA ALA A 207 -10.38 1.45 44.11
C ALA A 207 -10.22 0.08 44.77
N GLY A 208 -9.55 0.02 45.93
CA GLY A 208 -9.42 -1.19 46.74
C GLY A 208 -10.75 -1.78 47.23
N ASN A 209 -11.81 -0.99 47.21
CA ASN A 209 -13.15 -1.38 47.66
C ASN A 209 -14.02 -2.00 46.56
N TYR A 210 -13.51 -2.05 45.32
CA TYR A 210 -14.28 -2.48 44.16
C TYR A 210 -13.62 -3.59 43.36
N THR A 211 -14.43 -4.47 42.79
CA THR A 211 -14.03 -5.43 41.77
C THR A 211 -14.60 -4.98 40.43
N LEU A 212 -13.75 -4.89 39.41
CA LEU A 212 -14.20 -4.58 38.05
C LEU A 212 -14.71 -5.85 37.37
N VAL A 213 -15.96 -5.83 36.92
CA VAL A 213 -16.60 -6.99 36.29
C VAL A 213 -16.11 -7.23 34.86
N SER A 214 -15.86 -6.15 34.11
CA SER A 214 -15.33 -6.22 32.74
C SER A 214 -14.25 -5.17 32.52
N ASN A 215 -13.12 -5.59 31.97
CA ASN A 215 -12.01 -4.71 31.63
C ASN A 215 -12.07 -4.21 30.17
N GLN A 216 -13.25 -4.27 29.54
CA GLN A 216 -13.47 -3.91 28.14
C GLN A 216 -14.56 -2.84 28.02
N ALA A 217 -14.40 -1.96 27.02
CA ALA A 217 -15.39 -0.96 26.61
C ALA A 217 -15.29 -0.69 25.11
N ARG A 218 -16.16 0.20 24.60
CA ARG A 218 -16.15 0.65 23.21
C ARG A 218 -16.20 2.16 23.15
N ALA A 219 -15.48 2.72 22.18
CA ALA A 219 -15.55 4.12 21.79
C ALA A 219 -15.59 4.23 20.27
N THR A 220 -15.73 5.44 19.75
CA THR A 220 -15.69 5.71 18.31
C THR A 220 -14.76 6.88 18.00
N ALA A 221 -14.03 6.80 16.89
CA ALA A 221 -13.18 7.87 16.39
C ALA A 221 -13.04 7.77 14.85
N ASN A 222 -12.54 8.82 14.22
CA ASN A 222 -12.29 8.82 12.78
C ASN A 222 -10.84 8.42 12.48
N ILE A 223 -10.64 7.71 11.37
CA ILE A 223 -9.36 7.65 10.67
C ILE A 223 -9.52 8.43 9.36
N THR A 224 -8.87 9.58 9.26
CA THR A 224 -8.86 10.40 8.05
C THR A 224 -7.81 9.87 7.07
N PRO A 225 -8.10 9.76 5.76
CA PRO A 225 -7.09 9.35 4.77
C PRO A 225 -5.82 10.21 4.84
N ALA A 226 -4.66 9.59 4.61
CA ALA A 226 -3.38 10.28 4.52
C ALA A 226 -3.19 10.95 3.15
N SER A 227 -2.35 11.98 3.08
CA SER A 227 -1.96 12.56 1.80
C SER A 227 -0.89 11.69 1.13
N LEU A 228 -1.13 11.26 -0.11
CA LEU A 228 -0.16 10.61 -0.97
C LEU A 228 0.22 11.54 -2.11
N VAL A 229 1.52 11.75 -2.30
CA VAL A 229 2.07 12.52 -3.42
C VAL A 229 2.71 11.57 -4.40
N VAL A 230 2.14 11.49 -5.60
CA VAL A 230 2.73 10.83 -6.76
C VAL A 230 3.58 11.84 -7.53
N ALA A 231 4.87 11.53 -7.67
CA ALA A 231 5.82 12.24 -8.50
C ALA A 231 6.06 11.49 -9.82
N ALA A 232 6.51 12.23 -10.83
CA ALA A 232 6.83 11.68 -12.14
C ALA A 232 8.27 12.01 -12.54
N THR A 233 8.93 11.06 -13.20
CA THR A 233 10.22 11.25 -13.86
C THR A 233 10.03 11.02 -15.35
N GLY A 234 10.30 12.05 -16.16
CA GLY A 234 10.16 11.99 -17.60
C GLY A 234 11.31 11.25 -18.26
N ALA A 235 11.02 10.45 -19.28
CA ALA A 235 12.03 9.83 -20.13
C ALA A 235 12.37 10.73 -21.33
N ASN A 236 13.67 10.89 -21.60
CA ASN A 236 14.12 11.52 -22.83
C ASN A 236 13.76 10.66 -24.04
N ARG A 237 13.51 11.31 -25.18
CA ARG A 237 13.29 10.63 -26.45
C ARG A 237 13.85 11.43 -27.61
N VAL A 238 13.92 10.81 -28.79
CA VAL A 238 14.16 11.51 -30.06
C VAL A 238 12.80 11.94 -30.63
N TYR A 239 12.81 13.00 -31.44
CA TYR A 239 11.64 13.46 -32.17
C TYR A 239 11.02 12.30 -32.99
N ASP A 240 9.71 12.12 -32.84
CA ASP A 240 8.94 10.98 -33.37
C ASP A 240 7.58 11.41 -33.94
N THR A 241 7.40 12.70 -34.22
CA THR A 241 6.15 13.34 -34.68
C THR A 241 5.01 13.44 -33.64
N THR A 242 5.13 12.82 -32.46
CA THR A 242 4.08 12.84 -31.41
C THR A 242 4.43 13.78 -30.26
N SER A 243 3.44 14.15 -29.45
CA SER A 243 3.64 14.82 -28.15
C SER A 243 3.64 13.85 -26.97
N ASN A 244 3.53 12.53 -27.21
CA ASN A 244 3.45 11.54 -26.15
C ASN A 244 4.75 11.54 -25.31
N ALA A 245 4.61 11.28 -24.02
CA ALA A 245 5.72 11.14 -23.11
C ALA A 245 5.63 9.80 -22.38
N SER A 246 6.79 9.22 -22.09
CA SER A 246 6.89 8.11 -21.14
C SER A 246 7.37 8.67 -19.81
N VAL A 247 6.75 8.21 -18.72
CA VAL A 247 7.10 8.62 -17.36
C VAL A 247 7.24 7.39 -16.46
N ALA A 248 8.15 7.46 -15.49
CA ALA A 248 8.14 6.60 -14.33
C ALA A 248 7.44 7.33 -13.19
N LEU A 249 6.55 6.64 -12.48
CA LEU A 249 5.85 7.19 -11.31
C LEU A 249 6.46 6.64 -10.02
N SER A 250 6.52 7.49 -9.00
CA SER A 250 6.94 7.14 -7.65
C SER A 250 6.04 7.85 -6.64
N ASP A 251 5.98 7.36 -5.40
CA ASP A 251 5.13 7.92 -4.37
C ASP A 251 5.77 7.84 -2.98
N ASN A 252 5.11 8.45 -1.98
CA ASN A 252 5.53 8.48 -0.59
C ASN A 252 4.67 7.58 0.32
N ARG A 253 4.19 6.43 -0.18
CA ARG A 253 3.31 5.54 0.60
C ARG A 253 3.93 5.09 1.92
N ILE A 254 3.07 4.75 2.88
CA ILE A 254 3.47 4.07 4.09
C ILE A 254 3.94 2.65 3.72
N ALA A 255 5.08 2.24 4.28
CA ALA A 255 5.68 0.95 3.98
C ALA A 255 4.73 -0.22 4.34
N GLY A 256 4.63 -1.20 3.44
CA GLY A 256 3.74 -2.35 3.59
C GLY A 256 2.36 -2.18 2.95
N ASP A 257 1.98 -0.97 2.54
CA ASP A 257 0.69 -0.75 1.88
C ASP A 257 0.69 -1.21 0.41
N VAL A 258 -0.43 -1.82 0.02
CA VAL A 258 -0.68 -2.37 -1.30
C VAL A 258 -1.46 -1.36 -2.14
N LEU A 259 -0.71 -0.60 -2.95
CA LEU A 259 -1.24 0.38 -3.90
C LEU A 259 -0.76 0.09 -5.33
N SER A 260 -1.65 0.27 -6.29
CA SER A 260 -1.34 0.41 -7.72
C SER A 260 -1.58 1.84 -8.15
N ILE A 261 -0.67 2.41 -8.94
CA ILE A 261 -0.82 3.76 -9.50
C ILE A 261 -1.07 3.64 -10.99
N SER A 262 -2.09 4.34 -11.47
CA SER A 262 -2.38 4.50 -12.90
C SER A 262 -2.47 5.98 -13.25
N ASN A 263 -2.29 6.30 -14.53
CA ASN A 263 -2.55 7.61 -15.09
C ASN A 263 -3.27 7.47 -16.44
N THR A 264 -3.99 8.50 -16.88
CA THR A 264 -4.67 8.48 -18.19
C THR A 264 -3.74 8.85 -19.35
N GLY A 265 -2.66 9.57 -19.06
CA GLY A 265 -1.64 9.88 -20.06
C GLY A 265 -0.53 10.77 -19.53
N ALA A 266 0.55 10.86 -20.31
CA ALA A 266 1.63 11.82 -20.12
C ALA A 266 2.03 12.42 -21.47
N SER A 267 2.23 13.73 -21.53
CA SER A 267 2.55 14.42 -22.78
C SER A 267 3.45 15.62 -22.58
N PHE A 268 4.30 15.87 -23.57
CA PHE A 268 4.99 17.14 -23.73
C PHE A 268 4.00 18.23 -24.18
N ALA A 269 4.28 19.49 -23.84
CA ALA A 269 3.49 20.62 -24.32
C ALA A 269 3.50 20.75 -25.86
N THR A 270 4.61 20.38 -26.51
CA THR A 270 4.73 20.35 -27.97
C THR A 270 5.55 19.15 -28.42
N LYS A 271 5.30 18.65 -29.64
CA LYS A 271 6.08 17.57 -30.26
C LYS A 271 7.54 17.93 -30.56
N ASN A 272 7.86 19.22 -30.61
CA ASN A 272 9.12 19.70 -31.16
C ASN A 272 10.32 19.44 -30.24
N ALA A 273 11.49 19.20 -30.83
CA ALA A 273 12.74 19.00 -30.12
C ALA A 273 13.09 20.18 -29.18
N GLY A 274 13.77 19.87 -28.08
CA GLY A 274 14.16 20.83 -27.05
C GLY A 274 14.54 20.15 -25.75
N VAL A 275 15.35 20.84 -24.95
CA VAL A 275 15.76 20.41 -23.60
C VAL A 275 14.78 20.92 -22.55
N ASN A 276 14.72 20.23 -21.40
CA ASN A 276 13.92 20.62 -20.24
C ASN A 276 12.44 20.93 -20.56
N LYS A 277 11.86 20.22 -21.53
CA LYS A 277 10.47 20.41 -21.91
C LYS A 277 9.56 19.86 -20.80
N THR A 278 8.56 20.64 -20.44
CA THR A 278 7.53 20.21 -19.48
C THR A 278 6.78 19.00 -20.01
N VAL A 279 6.66 17.99 -19.16
CA VAL A 279 5.78 16.83 -19.32
C VAL A 279 4.71 16.91 -18.24
N THR A 280 3.45 16.88 -18.66
CA THR A 280 2.30 16.84 -17.76
C THR A 280 1.72 15.44 -17.73
N VAL A 281 1.55 14.91 -16.52
CA VAL A 281 0.86 13.64 -16.25
C VAL A 281 -0.52 13.97 -15.72
N SER A 282 -1.55 13.35 -16.32
CA SER A 282 -2.95 13.57 -15.95
C SER A 282 -3.64 12.27 -15.56
N GLY A 283 -4.71 12.41 -14.78
CA GLY A 283 -5.59 11.31 -14.39
C GLY A 283 -4.92 10.31 -13.47
N ILE A 284 -4.03 10.76 -12.59
CA ILE A 284 -3.41 9.91 -11.57
C ILE A 284 -4.51 9.40 -10.64
N ALA A 285 -4.55 8.08 -10.47
CA ALA A 285 -5.50 7.38 -9.62
C ALA A 285 -4.83 6.23 -8.87
N LEU A 286 -5.37 5.92 -7.70
CA LEU A 286 -4.95 4.79 -6.88
C LEU A 286 -5.92 3.62 -7.03
N GLY A 287 -5.36 2.42 -7.06
CA GLY A 287 -6.06 1.16 -6.87
C GLY A 287 -5.32 0.30 -5.83
N GLY A 288 -5.81 -0.91 -5.59
CA GLY A 288 -5.30 -1.81 -4.56
C GLY A 288 -6.06 -1.72 -3.24
N ALA A 289 -5.74 -2.63 -2.32
CA ALA A 289 -6.47 -2.82 -1.07
C ALA A 289 -6.42 -1.58 -0.16
N ASP A 290 -5.33 -0.82 -0.21
CA ASP A 290 -5.10 0.32 0.67
C ASP A 290 -5.43 1.68 0.02
N ALA A 291 -5.95 1.71 -1.22
CA ALA A 291 -6.20 2.96 -1.94
C ALA A 291 -7.15 3.92 -1.21
N GLY A 292 -8.19 3.37 -0.56
CA GLY A 292 -9.15 4.16 0.23
C GLY A 292 -8.55 4.86 1.45
N ASN A 293 -7.32 4.52 1.82
CA ASN A 293 -6.61 5.10 2.96
C ASN A 293 -5.85 6.38 2.62
N TYR A 294 -5.88 6.80 1.35
CA TYR A 294 -5.14 7.95 0.86
C TYR A 294 -6.01 8.93 0.05
N VAL A 295 -5.59 10.18 0.05
CA VAL A 295 -5.97 11.19 -0.94
C VAL A 295 -4.75 11.49 -1.78
N VAL A 296 -4.88 11.39 -3.10
CA VAL A 296 -3.77 11.52 -4.06
C VAL A 296 -3.91 12.78 -4.92
N ASN A 297 -2.79 13.36 -5.36
CA ASN A 297 -2.80 14.34 -6.44
C ASN A 297 -3.23 13.67 -7.76
N THR A 298 -4.08 14.34 -8.54
CA THR A 298 -4.60 13.82 -9.81
C THR A 298 -3.73 14.18 -11.02
N THR A 299 -2.73 15.05 -10.81
CA THR A 299 -1.77 15.48 -11.83
C THR A 299 -0.36 15.55 -11.26
N ALA A 300 0.64 15.34 -12.11
CA ALA A 300 2.05 15.57 -11.79
C ALA A 300 2.75 16.26 -12.97
N SER A 301 3.86 16.91 -12.71
CA SER A 301 4.67 17.58 -13.73
C SER A 301 6.13 17.20 -13.55
N THR A 302 6.84 17.09 -14.67
CA THR A 302 8.27 16.79 -14.73
C THR A 302 8.86 17.41 -16.00
N THR A 303 10.16 17.25 -16.23
CA THR A 303 10.80 17.68 -17.47
C THR A 303 11.54 16.54 -18.14
N ALA A 304 11.62 16.60 -19.47
CA ALA A 304 12.42 15.68 -20.28
C ALA A 304 12.91 16.38 -21.55
N THR A 305 13.88 15.77 -22.23
CA THR A 305 14.43 16.26 -23.50
C THR A 305 13.83 15.49 -24.67
N ILE A 306 13.41 16.23 -25.70
CA ILE A 306 13.21 15.69 -27.04
C ILE A 306 14.45 16.03 -27.87
N GLY A 307 15.29 15.04 -28.14
CA GLY A 307 16.44 15.17 -29.05
C GLY A 307 15.98 15.28 -30.50
N GLN A 308 16.78 15.92 -31.33
CA GLN A 308 16.52 15.99 -32.76
C GLN A 308 16.67 14.62 -33.44
N ALA A 309 15.82 14.32 -34.42
CA ALA A 309 15.99 13.18 -35.30
C ALA A 309 17.08 13.46 -36.34
N ALA A 310 17.74 12.43 -36.87
CA ALA A 310 18.75 12.64 -37.91
C ALA A 310 18.10 12.92 -39.27
N LEU A 311 18.57 13.95 -39.99
CA LEU A 311 18.20 14.21 -41.39
C LEU A 311 19.47 14.38 -42.22
N SER A 312 19.67 13.47 -43.18
CA SER A 312 20.81 13.53 -44.09
C SER A 312 20.49 14.41 -45.29
N VAL A 313 21.40 15.31 -45.61
CA VAL A 313 21.36 16.19 -46.79
C VAL A 313 22.55 15.83 -47.68
N ARG A 314 22.29 15.21 -48.83
CA ARG A 314 23.35 14.77 -49.75
C ARG A 314 23.33 15.62 -51.00
N VAL A 315 24.44 16.28 -51.30
CA VAL A 315 24.58 17.02 -52.57
C VAL A 315 24.67 16.01 -53.71
N ASP A 316 23.84 16.19 -54.72
CA ASP A 316 23.84 15.35 -55.92
C ASP A 316 25.08 15.67 -56.76
N SER A 317 25.75 14.62 -57.24
CA SER A 317 26.96 14.79 -58.06
C SER A 317 26.60 15.31 -59.43
N ALA A 318 27.45 16.18 -59.97
CA ALA A 318 27.23 16.85 -61.25
C ALA A 318 28.46 16.71 -62.15
N ALA A 319 28.31 16.99 -63.44
CA ALA A 319 29.42 17.03 -64.38
C ALA A 319 29.36 18.27 -65.27
N LYS A 320 30.53 18.73 -65.72
CA LYS A 320 30.66 19.78 -66.73
C LYS A 320 31.89 19.55 -67.61
N ASN A 321 31.93 20.18 -68.77
CA ASN A 321 33.15 20.23 -69.59
C ASN A 321 34.02 21.41 -69.17
N GLN A 322 35.34 21.27 -69.29
CA GLN A 322 36.30 22.35 -69.01
C GLN A 322 35.94 23.62 -69.82
N GLY A 323 36.03 24.79 -69.17
CA GLY A 323 35.66 26.08 -69.77
C GLY A 323 34.16 26.41 -69.67
N SER A 324 33.31 25.44 -69.30
CA SER A 324 31.89 25.69 -69.04
C SER A 324 31.66 26.25 -67.63
N ALA A 325 30.62 27.07 -67.48
CA ALA A 325 30.12 27.49 -66.18
C ALA A 325 29.72 26.27 -65.32
N ASN A 326 29.75 26.43 -63.99
CA ASN A 326 29.27 25.37 -63.11
C ASN A 326 27.75 25.18 -63.30
N PRO A 327 27.25 23.94 -63.34
CA PRO A 327 25.82 23.69 -63.37
C PRO A 327 25.18 24.13 -62.05
N ALA A 328 23.84 24.26 -62.05
CA ALA A 328 23.10 24.37 -60.80
C ALA A 328 23.24 23.05 -60.02
N PHE A 329 23.60 23.14 -58.74
CA PHE A 329 23.69 22.00 -57.85
C PHE A 329 22.33 21.71 -57.20
N THR A 330 22.11 20.45 -56.88
CA THR A 330 20.89 19.95 -56.21
C THR A 330 21.29 19.08 -55.03
N ALA A 331 20.35 18.84 -54.11
CA ALA A 331 20.56 17.94 -52.98
C ALA A 331 19.30 17.12 -52.71
N SER A 332 19.52 15.91 -52.21
CA SER A 332 18.49 14.99 -51.75
C SER A 332 18.47 14.90 -50.21
N TYR A 333 17.28 14.71 -49.65
CA TYR A 333 17.05 14.63 -48.20
C TYR A 333 16.55 13.23 -47.83
N THR A 334 17.13 12.62 -46.81
CA THR A 334 16.68 11.31 -46.29
C THR A 334 16.63 11.30 -44.77
N GLY A 335 15.57 10.73 -44.20
CA GLY A 335 15.36 10.65 -42.75
C GLY A 335 14.19 11.46 -42.18
N LEU A 336 13.39 12.13 -43.02
CA LEU A 336 12.11 12.72 -42.58
C LEU A 336 11.17 11.63 -42.06
N LEU A 337 10.47 11.93 -40.97
CA LEU A 337 9.58 11.00 -40.27
C LEU A 337 8.11 11.30 -40.58
N GLY A 338 7.32 10.25 -40.78
CA GLY A 338 5.86 10.37 -40.96
C GLY A 338 5.47 11.22 -42.18
N ALA A 339 4.67 12.26 -41.94
CA ALA A 339 4.19 13.20 -42.96
C ALA A 339 5.04 14.48 -43.06
N ASP A 340 6.19 14.52 -42.38
CA ASP A 340 7.07 15.68 -42.40
C ASP A 340 7.66 15.89 -43.81
N THR A 341 7.80 17.14 -44.22
CA THR A 341 8.36 17.53 -45.52
C THR A 341 9.52 18.49 -45.33
N VAL A 342 10.44 18.56 -46.31
CA VAL A 342 11.58 19.50 -46.26
C VAL A 342 11.08 20.94 -46.09
N VAL A 343 10.03 21.33 -46.82
CA VAL A 343 9.45 22.68 -46.75
C VAL A 343 8.87 23.00 -45.37
N GLY A 344 8.34 21.99 -44.65
CA GLY A 344 7.73 22.19 -43.34
C GLY A 344 8.70 22.17 -42.17
N GLU A 345 9.80 21.42 -42.28
CA GLU A 345 10.70 21.15 -41.14
C GLU A 345 12.07 21.82 -41.25
N VAL A 346 12.47 22.22 -42.46
CA VAL A 346 13.78 22.80 -42.74
C VAL A 346 13.63 24.24 -43.21
N GLY A 347 14.25 25.17 -42.46
CA GLY A 347 14.29 26.58 -42.78
C GLY A 347 15.65 27.03 -43.32
N GLY A 348 15.71 28.26 -43.82
CA GLY A 348 16.92 28.86 -44.39
C GLY A 348 17.17 28.47 -45.86
N ASN A 349 18.26 28.99 -46.41
CA ASN A 349 18.61 28.81 -47.82
C ASN A 349 19.69 27.74 -47.95
N LEU A 350 19.46 26.75 -48.81
CA LEU A 350 20.51 25.78 -49.14
C LEU A 350 21.56 26.49 -50.01
N ALA A 351 22.77 26.62 -49.47
CA ALA A 351 23.90 27.19 -50.19
C ALA A 351 24.89 26.09 -50.56
N PHE A 352 25.33 26.08 -51.81
CA PHE A 352 26.36 25.17 -52.31
C PHE A 352 27.69 25.91 -52.45
N THR A 353 28.78 25.26 -52.06
CA THR A 353 30.14 25.78 -52.21
C THR A 353 31.02 24.75 -52.91
N THR A 354 31.86 25.23 -53.83
CA THR A 354 32.85 24.42 -54.53
C THR A 354 34.03 25.30 -54.93
N ASP A 355 35.24 24.74 -54.91
CA ASP A 355 36.44 25.42 -55.40
C ASP A 355 36.52 25.43 -56.93
N ALA A 356 35.63 24.69 -57.62
CA ALA A 356 35.58 24.68 -59.06
C ALA A 356 35.07 26.03 -59.62
N THR A 357 35.78 26.59 -60.59
CA THR A 357 35.38 27.76 -61.37
C THR A 357 35.15 27.38 -62.83
N ALA A 358 34.66 28.30 -63.66
CA ALA A 358 34.51 28.07 -65.09
C ALA A 358 35.81 27.59 -65.77
N GLY A 359 36.97 28.06 -65.28
CA GLY A 359 38.31 27.69 -65.78
C GLY A 359 38.96 26.47 -65.13
N SER A 360 38.28 25.76 -64.22
CA SER A 360 38.86 24.59 -63.55
C SER A 360 39.32 23.51 -64.54
N VAL A 361 40.48 22.92 -64.25
CA VAL A 361 41.04 21.81 -65.02
C VAL A 361 40.23 20.52 -64.85
N VAL A 362 40.50 19.53 -65.69
CA VAL A 362 39.90 18.20 -65.60
C VAL A 362 40.19 17.59 -64.22
N GLY A 363 39.15 17.10 -63.53
CA GLY A 363 39.28 16.59 -62.18
C GLY A 363 37.97 16.49 -61.42
N ALA A 364 38.04 15.98 -60.19
CA ALA A 364 36.93 15.89 -59.26
C ALA A 364 37.03 16.99 -58.20
N TYR A 365 35.96 17.77 -58.07
CA TYR A 365 35.86 18.87 -57.12
C TYR A 365 34.73 18.60 -56.13
N ALA A 366 34.99 18.74 -54.83
CA ALA A 366 33.94 18.60 -53.83
C ALA A 366 32.92 19.73 -53.97
N VAL A 367 31.64 19.38 -53.77
CA VAL A 367 30.54 20.33 -53.66
C VAL A 367 29.90 20.12 -52.30
N SER A 368 30.13 21.07 -51.40
CA SER A 368 29.57 21.06 -50.05
C SER A 368 28.27 21.85 -50.01
N ALA A 369 27.39 21.51 -49.07
CA ALA A 369 26.17 22.26 -48.81
C ALA A 369 26.07 22.67 -47.33
N GLY A 370 25.34 23.75 -47.08
CA GLY A 370 25.07 24.26 -45.73
C GLY A 370 24.04 25.39 -45.76
N GLY A 371 23.85 26.05 -44.61
CA GLY A 371 23.01 27.25 -44.49
C GLY A 371 21.57 27.02 -44.05
N GLN A 372 21.12 25.76 -43.90
CA GLN A 372 19.78 25.46 -43.37
C GLN A 372 19.80 25.14 -41.89
N THR A 373 18.63 25.28 -41.26
CA THR A 373 18.37 24.92 -39.86
C THR A 373 17.08 24.12 -39.77
N ALA A 374 16.96 23.27 -38.75
CA ALA A 374 15.73 22.57 -38.44
C ALA A 374 15.55 22.50 -36.92
N VAL A 375 14.29 22.61 -36.46
CA VAL A 375 13.98 22.49 -35.04
C VAL A 375 14.04 21.03 -34.63
N ASN A 376 13.39 20.16 -35.40
CA ASN A 376 13.18 18.75 -35.05
C ASN A 376 14.25 17.81 -35.59
N TYR A 377 15.11 18.29 -36.50
CA TYR A 377 16.09 17.47 -37.19
C TYR A 377 17.51 18.03 -37.04
N ALA A 378 18.46 17.13 -36.80
CA ALA A 378 19.88 17.40 -36.84
C ALA A 378 20.35 17.19 -38.29
N LEU A 379 20.70 18.28 -38.97
CA LEU A 379 21.10 18.24 -40.38
C LEU A 379 22.53 17.73 -40.52
N ALA A 380 22.72 16.64 -41.26
CA ALA A 380 24.01 16.07 -41.58
C ALA A 380 24.29 16.18 -43.09
N TYR A 381 25.21 17.07 -43.47
CA TYR A 381 25.55 17.32 -44.86
C TYR A 381 26.63 16.37 -45.37
N THR A 382 26.37 15.74 -46.51
CA THR A 382 27.35 14.92 -47.23
C THR A 382 27.69 15.58 -48.57
N PRO A 383 28.98 15.93 -48.82
CA PRO A 383 29.38 16.54 -50.08
C PRO A 383 29.12 15.64 -51.29
N GLY A 384 28.84 16.28 -52.42
CA GLY A 384 28.79 15.68 -53.74
C GLY A 384 30.07 15.94 -54.51
N VAL A 385 30.18 15.42 -55.73
CA VAL A 385 31.34 15.64 -56.59
C VAL A 385 30.91 16.31 -57.88
N LEU A 386 31.55 17.42 -58.22
CA LEU A 386 31.55 17.99 -59.57
C LEU A 386 32.71 17.35 -60.35
N THR A 387 32.37 16.59 -61.39
CA THR A 387 33.37 16.03 -62.33
C THR A 387 33.56 17.00 -63.49
N VAL A 388 34.78 17.53 -63.65
CA VAL A 388 35.16 18.33 -64.81
C VAL A 388 35.77 17.40 -65.85
N ASN A 389 35.06 17.20 -66.95
CA ASN A 389 35.51 16.40 -68.08
C ASN A 389 36.43 17.22 -68.99
N PRO A 390 37.33 16.56 -69.75
CA PRO A 390 38.07 17.21 -70.82
C PRO A 390 37.13 17.96 -71.76
N ASN A 391 37.57 19.11 -72.25
CA ASN A 391 36.83 19.83 -73.28
C ASN A 391 36.76 18.91 -74.50
N GLN A 392 35.58 18.33 -74.78
CA GLN A 392 35.42 17.59 -76.02
C GLN A 392 35.58 18.61 -77.14
N ALA A 393 36.58 18.41 -78.01
CA ALA A 393 36.64 19.14 -79.26
C ALA A 393 35.27 19.04 -79.93
N PRO A 394 34.74 20.13 -80.54
CA PRO A 394 33.47 20.04 -81.26
C PRO A 394 33.53 18.83 -82.19
N PRO A 395 32.44 18.06 -82.35
CA PRO A 395 32.44 16.96 -83.30
C PRO A 395 32.96 17.55 -84.60
N VAL A 396 34.09 17.01 -85.11
CA VAL A 396 34.59 17.39 -86.42
C VAL A 396 33.40 17.18 -87.33
N ALA A 397 32.89 18.27 -87.93
CA ALA A 397 31.76 18.18 -88.81
C ALA A 397 32.03 17.01 -89.77
N ALA A 398 31.07 16.09 -89.90
CA ALA A 398 31.18 15.05 -90.91
C ALA A 398 31.62 15.74 -92.21
N PRO A 399 32.66 15.23 -92.89
CA PRO A 399 33.19 15.90 -94.07
C PRO A 399 32.03 16.21 -94.99
N THR A 400 31.92 17.46 -95.44
CA THR A 400 30.89 17.86 -96.40
C THR A 400 30.94 16.88 -97.59
N PRO A 401 29.82 16.58 -98.26
CA PRO A 401 29.81 15.71 -99.44
C PRO A 401 30.86 16.12 -100.50
N ALA A 402 31.25 17.40 -100.53
CA ALA A 402 32.31 17.94 -101.37
C ALA A 402 33.72 17.39 -101.04
N LEU A 403 34.05 17.14 -99.77
CA LEU A 403 35.36 16.58 -99.38
C LEU A 403 35.40 15.04 -99.58
N GLN A 404 34.26 14.36 -99.44
CA GLN A 404 34.11 12.96 -99.86
C GLN A 404 34.18 12.79 -101.39
N ALA A 405 33.65 13.75 -102.16
CA ALA A 405 33.75 13.78 -103.62
C ALA A 405 35.17 14.11 -104.11
N ALA A 406 35.90 15.00 -103.42
CA ALA A 406 37.28 15.35 -103.75
C ALA A 406 38.27 14.20 -103.47
N LEU A 407 38.02 13.39 -102.43
CA LEU A 407 38.82 12.19 -102.16
C LEU A 407 38.50 11.05 -103.15
N SER A 408 37.25 10.97 -103.63
CA SER A 408 36.83 10.02 -104.68
C SER A 408 37.33 10.41 -106.08
N SER A 409 37.45 11.71 -106.38
CA SER A 409 38.00 12.19 -107.67
C SER A 409 39.53 12.14 -107.72
N ALA A 410 40.22 12.27 -106.58
CA ALA A 410 41.67 12.09 -106.48
C ALA A 410 42.12 10.61 -106.57
N LEU A 411 41.21 9.66 -106.33
CA LEU A 411 41.43 8.22 -106.53
C LEU A 411 40.94 7.70 -107.90
N GLY A 412 40.28 8.54 -108.71
CA GLY A 412 39.68 8.18 -110.00
C GLY A 412 40.54 8.38 -111.25
N THR A 413 41.80 8.81 -111.12
CA THR A 413 42.70 9.11 -112.27
C THR A 413 43.84 8.11 -112.50
N LEU A 414 43.76 6.91 -111.93
CA LEU A 414 44.55 5.76 -112.40
C LEU A 414 43.73 4.92 -113.38
N ALA A 415 43.61 5.38 -114.62
CA ALA A 415 43.08 4.59 -115.73
C ALA A 415 44.21 3.82 -116.41
N VAL A 416 44.25 2.49 -116.24
CA VAL A 416 44.94 1.56 -117.13
C VAL A 416 43.91 1.02 -118.11
N ALA A 417 44.13 1.27 -119.40
CA ALA A 417 43.30 0.78 -120.49
C ALA A 417 43.52 -0.73 -120.72
N ALA A 418 42.42 -1.45 -120.93
CA ALA A 418 42.40 -2.86 -121.30
C ALA A 418 42.78 -3.06 -122.78
N SER A 419 43.54 -4.13 -123.03
CA SER A 419 43.91 -4.64 -124.35
C SER A 419 42.71 -5.26 -125.07
N GLN A 420 42.58 -4.96 -126.38
CA GLN A 420 41.53 -5.49 -127.25
C GLN A 420 41.71 -6.99 -127.50
N GLY A 421 40.59 -7.73 -127.48
CA GLY A 421 40.46 -9.11 -127.91
C GLY A 421 39.28 -9.21 -128.88
N ASP A 422 39.62 -9.46 -130.13
CA ASP A 422 38.79 -9.72 -131.30
C ASP A 422 37.68 -10.78 -131.08
N MET A 423 36.43 -10.48 -131.50
CA MET A 423 35.72 -11.17 -132.60
C MET A 423 34.20 -10.96 -132.58
N VAL A 424 33.70 -10.81 -133.81
CA VAL A 424 32.39 -10.36 -134.24
C VAL A 424 31.38 -11.51 -134.31
N GLN A 425 30.21 -11.26 -133.69
CA GLN A 425 28.80 -11.52 -134.08
C GLN A 425 28.40 -12.73 -134.94
N ALA A 426 27.22 -13.29 -134.65
CA ALA A 426 26.00 -12.92 -135.38
C ALA A 426 24.70 -13.62 -134.90
N ASN A 427 23.62 -12.85 -135.08
CA ASN A 427 22.21 -13.22 -135.24
C ASN A 427 21.27 -13.25 -134.02
N THR A 428 20.64 -12.07 -133.84
CA THR A 428 19.24 -11.81 -133.45
C THR A 428 18.23 -12.49 -134.43
N PRO A 429 16.87 -12.44 -134.28
CA PRO A 429 15.96 -11.67 -133.38
C PRO A 429 14.74 -12.54 -132.89
N PRO A 430 13.53 -12.01 -132.56
CA PRO A 430 13.16 -11.14 -131.43
C PRO A 430 11.85 -11.56 -130.67
N ALA A 431 11.56 -10.79 -129.60
CA ALA A 431 10.26 -10.19 -129.22
C ALA A 431 9.35 -10.80 -128.11
N LEU A 432 9.14 -9.95 -127.07
CA LEU A 432 7.88 -9.61 -126.33
C LEU A 432 7.32 -10.63 -125.29
N PRO A 433 6.44 -10.24 -124.33
CA PRO A 433 6.75 -9.46 -123.13
C PRO A 433 6.06 -9.96 -121.82
N ALA A 434 6.43 -9.35 -120.68
CA ALA A 434 5.63 -8.99 -119.49
C ALA A 434 4.99 -10.03 -118.53
N THR A 435 4.96 -9.59 -117.25
CA THR A 435 4.16 -10.03 -116.07
C THR A 435 4.59 -11.34 -115.40
N GLN A 436 4.54 -11.58 -114.10
CA GLN A 436 4.15 -10.86 -112.87
C GLN A 436 4.48 -11.82 -111.69
N ASP A 437 4.52 -11.29 -110.46
CA ASP A 437 4.37 -11.98 -109.17
C ASP A 437 5.52 -12.78 -108.51
N ALA A 438 5.91 -12.25 -107.35
CA ALA A 438 5.73 -12.84 -106.03
C ALA A 438 6.62 -14.01 -105.56
N VAL A 439 7.35 -13.70 -104.48
CA VAL A 439 7.23 -14.35 -103.15
C VAL A 439 8.18 -15.50 -102.79
N THR A 440 8.75 -15.29 -101.60
CA THR A 440 9.28 -16.20 -100.56
C THR A 440 10.56 -16.99 -100.76
N GLY A 441 11.46 -16.72 -99.80
CA GLY A 441 12.13 -17.74 -98.98
C GLY A 441 13.28 -18.45 -99.67
N LYS A 442 14.26 -19.01 -98.96
CA LYS A 442 14.49 -19.22 -97.54
C LYS A 442 15.93 -19.78 -97.47
N ASP A 443 16.61 -19.51 -96.36
CA ASP A 443 17.75 -20.23 -95.76
C ASP A 443 18.54 -21.24 -96.63
N ASP A 444 19.86 -21.10 -96.71
CA ASP A 444 20.75 -21.93 -95.89
C ASP A 444 22.25 -21.65 -96.06
N ALA A 445 22.94 -22.07 -95.00
CA ALA A 445 24.36 -22.05 -94.67
C ALA A 445 25.39 -22.42 -95.76
N ALA A 446 26.60 -21.86 -95.64
CA ALA A 446 27.87 -22.58 -95.42
C ALA A 446 29.05 -21.59 -95.57
N VAL A 447 29.78 -21.28 -94.50
CA VAL A 447 31.05 -21.90 -94.09
C VAL A 447 32.19 -21.71 -95.11
N ALA A 448 33.13 -20.83 -94.75
CA ALA A 448 34.55 -21.00 -95.09
C ALA A 448 35.43 -20.39 -93.98
N THR A 449 36.23 -21.26 -93.40
CA THR A 449 37.10 -21.11 -92.23
C THR A 449 38.50 -20.65 -92.64
N THR A 450 39.16 -19.78 -91.88
CA THR A 450 40.62 -19.82 -91.59
C THR A 450 40.86 -18.97 -90.33
N GLN A 451 41.03 -19.55 -89.13
CA GLN A 451 42.32 -19.89 -88.47
C GLN A 451 43.42 -18.83 -88.62
N ALA A 452 44.25 -18.48 -87.64
CA ALA A 452 44.33 -18.66 -86.18
C ALA A 452 45.65 -17.97 -85.79
N LEU A 453 45.71 -17.23 -84.68
CA LEU A 453 46.94 -17.05 -83.91
C LEU A 453 46.55 -16.94 -82.43
N ALA A 454 46.73 -18.04 -81.72
CA ALA A 454 46.60 -18.14 -80.27
C ALA A 454 47.97 -17.91 -79.61
N PHE A 455 47.96 -17.28 -78.44
CA PHE A 455 48.94 -17.55 -77.39
C PHE A 455 48.20 -17.98 -76.12
N ALA A 456 48.60 -19.17 -75.66
CA ALA A 456 48.37 -19.87 -74.40
C ALA A 456 48.62 -19.00 -73.15
N SER A 457 48.25 -19.29 -71.89
CA SER A 457 47.61 -20.42 -71.21
C SER A 457 47.42 -20.04 -69.73
N ARG A 458 46.36 -20.50 -69.07
CA ARG A 458 46.45 -21.30 -67.83
C ARG A 458 45.10 -21.94 -67.52
N ALA A 459 45.12 -23.25 -67.35
CA ALA A 459 43.97 -24.06 -66.94
C ALA A 459 44.13 -24.55 -65.49
N ALA A 460 42.99 -24.58 -64.80
CA ALA A 460 42.52 -25.58 -63.81
C ALA A 460 43.24 -25.69 -62.43
N PRO A 461 42.58 -26.20 -61.35
CA PRO A 461 41.40 -27.09 -61.39
C PRO A 461 40.24 -26.79 -60.41
N VAL A 462 39.14 -27.49 -60.69
CA VAL A 462 37.99 -27.74 -59.80
C VAL A 462 38.21 -29.06 -59.06
N LEU A 463 38.03 -29.07 -57.73
CA LEU A 463 37.48 -30.12 -56.83
C LEU A 463 37.66 -29.58 -55.38
N GLN A 464 36.82 -29.75 -54.37
CA GLN A 464 35.83 -30.78 -54.05
C GLN A 464 34.95 -30.26 -52.89
N VAL A 465 33.73 -30.79 -52.79
CA VAL A 465 32.72 -30.52 -51.75
C VAL A 465 33.16 -31.05 -50.39
N GLN A 466 33.00 -30.25 -49.32
CA GLN A 466 32.88 -30.77 -47.95
C GLN A 466 31.88 -29.94 -47.12
N ALA A 467 31.04 -30.68 -46.39
CA ALA A 467 29.85 -30.25 -45.68
C ALA A 467 30.11 -29.44 -44.39
N GLY A 468 29.15 -28.58 -44.02
CA GLY A 468 29.02 -28.03 -42.66
C GLY A 468 28.34 -26.65 -42.63
N PRO A 469 27.23 -26.46 -41.87
CA PRO A 469 26.46 -25.22 -41.90
C PRO A 469 27.02 -24.21 -40.90
N VAL A 470 27.23 -22.95 -41.33
CA VAL A 470 27.37 -21.80 -40.42
C VAL A 470 26.05 -21.04 -40.46
N VAL A 471 25.32 -21.13 -39.36
CA VAL A 471 24.10 -20.35 -39.12
C VAL A 471 24.51 -19.00 -38.53
N ASN A 472 24.15 -17.90 -39.20
CA ASN A 472 24.13 -16.58 -38.59
C ASN A 472 23.08 -16.55 -37.48
N THR A 473 23.52 -16.35 -36.24
CA THR A 473 22.63 -16.07 -35.10
C THR A 473 22.19 -14.61 -35.13
N ASN A 474 20.93 -14.38 -35.47
CA ASN A 474 20.23 -13.14 -35.15
C ASN A 474 19.45 -13.39 -33.85
N VAL A 475 19.94 -12.90 -32.72
CA VAL A 475 19.31 -13.07 -31.41
C VAL A 475 18.47 -11.83 -31.08
N VAL A 476 17.15 -12.00 -31.03
CA VAL A 476 16.25 -11.16 -30.25
C VAL A 476 16.13 -11.83 -28.86
N PRO A 477 16.31 -11.12 -27.72
CA PRO A 477 16.12 -11.69 -26.40
C PRO A 477 14.62 -11.68 -26.03
N GLY A 478 14.06 -12.81 -25.59
CA GLY A 478 12.80 -12.77 -24.82
C GLY A 478 11.85 -13.96 -24.86
N LEU A 479 12.04 -14.98 -25.70
CA LEU A 479 11.12 -16.13 -25.74
C LEU A 479 11.83 -17.43 -25.33
N ARG A 480 11.61 -17.88 -24.09
CA ARG A 480 12.01 -19.22 -23.66
C ARG A 480 10.87 -20.19 -23.96
N LEU A 481 11.01 -20.94 -25.04
CA LEU A 481 10.30 -22.21 -25.22
C LEU A 481 11.25 -23.33 -24.82
N SER A 482 10.97 -24.04 -23.73
CA SER A 482 11.55 -25.36 -23.51
C SER A 482 10.55 -26.41 -24.00
N VAL A 483 11.03 -27.31 -24.86
CA VAL A 483 10.29 -28.50 -25.26
C VAL A 483 10.97 -29.68 -24.59
N VAL A 484 10.22 -30.39 -23.75
CA VAL A 484 10.55 -31.73 -23.28
C VAL A 484 9.47 -32.66 -23.83
N GLY A 485 9.88 -33.65 -24.62
CA GLY A 485 9.22 -34.95 -24.80
C GLY A 485 7.73 -34.99 -25.12
N ALA A 486 7.44 -35.36 -26.37
CA ALA A 486 6.23 -36.03 -26.87
C ALA A 486 4.89 -35.24 -26.91
N GLY A 487 4.52 -34.83 -28.13
CA GLY A 487 3.13 -34.72 -28.56
C GLY A 487 2.55 -33.31 -28.65
N LEU A 488 2.36 -32.81 -29.87
CA LEU A 488 1.38 -31.74 -30.13
C LEU A 488 -0.01 -32.29 -29.89
N ARG A 489 -0.77 -31.65 -29.00
CA ARG A 489 -2.21 -31.84 -28.87
C ARG A 489 -2.86 -30.53 -28.44
N MET A 490 -3.65 -29.92 -29.33
CA MET A 490 -4.82 -29.12 -28.91
C MET A 490 -5.97 -30.13 -28.73
N PRO A 491 -6.91 -29.97 -27.76
CA PRO A 491 -8.11 -29.16 -28.07
C PRO A 491 -8.92 -28.56 -26.88
N ALA A 492 -9.76 -27.58 -27.25
CA ALA A 492 -11.18 -27.32 -26.88
C ALA A 492 -11.69 -27.32 -25.42
N GLY A 493 -12.31 -26.19 -25.05
CA GLY A 493 -13.77 -26.05 -24.88
C GLY A 493 -14.49 -26.59 -23.64
N VAL A 494 -15.07 -25.64 -22.86
CA VAL A 494 -16.40 -25.63 -22.18
C VAL A 494 -16.92 -26.91 -21.49
N GLY A 495 -17.27 -26.81 -20.19
CA GLY A 495 -18.25 -27.70 -19.56
C GLY A 495 -18.12 -27.90 -18.04
N ASP A 496 -18.88 -27.08 -17.30
CA ASP A 496 -19.78 -27.39 -16.16
C ASP A 496 -19.53 -28.49 -15.10
N SER A 497 -20.20 -28.29 -13.95
CA SER A 497 -20.45 -29.18 -12.77
C SER A 497 -19.66 -28.80 -11.50
N ALA A 498 -20.22 -28.02 -10.57
CA ALA A 498 -21.25 -28.35 -9.57
C ALA A 498 -20.68 -28.98 -8.28
N SER A 499 -20.85 -28.26 -7.16
CA SER A 499 -20.99 -28.85 -5.82
C SER A 499 -22.10 -28.09 -5.07
N VAL A 500 -23.11 -28.86 -4.69
CA VAL A 500 -24.42 -28.50 -4.14
C VAL A 500 -24.40 -28.63 -2.60
N GLU A 501 -25.04 -27.65 -1.95
CA GLU A 501 -25.80 -27.62 -0.68
C GLU A 501 -25.27 -28.16 0.66
N SER A 502 -25.52 -27.39 1.73
CA SER A 502 -26.63 -27.69 2.68
C SER A 502 -26.91 -26.52 3.66
N GLU A 503 -28.19 -26.14 3.73
CA GLU A 503 -28.98 -25.41 4.77
C GLU A 503 -28.67 -23.94 5.14
#